data_AF-A0AB38USU9-F1
#
_entry.id   AF-A0AB38USU9-F1
#
_cell.length_a   1.000
_cell.length_b   1.000
_cell.length_c   1.000
_cell.angle_alpha   90.00
_cell.angle_beta   90.00
_cell.angle_gamma   90.00
#
_symmetry.space_group_name_H-M   'P 1'
#
loop_
_entity.id
_entity.type
_entity.pdbx_description
1 polymer ?
#
loop_
_entity_poly.entity_id
_entity_poly.type
_entity_poly.pdbx_seq_one_letter_code
_entity_poly.pdbx_strand_id
1 'polypeptide(L)'
;MHVGYNTNGLTDHPLADALALIADHGYTAVALTIGYPHVRPFDSDLGAQLGALRALLDTHGLQVAIETGARYLLDPRLKHKPALVDIAAEPRVEFLRRAIDIAADLGATCVSLWSGYAVDYSDPDTTRELLVGRLAQVVDYADRKSVTLGFEPEPGMFVETVEHALEVCRALGDPPRLGITLDVGHCVMTEPGGAHAAIADLGDKLVNVHLDDMTPLKHEHLEFGHGALDLGAVMDALQTSGFAGVASVELPRHSHDAPNVLRRSMSAINRARLPNAARSWIDNAAAVIRSGPDKILEIFPKAQRWMSQISGDATLMARVQLLTTLVAEIPDETAGPLVERLYQWGDSDERLAVLRGLETAALDGNFGPVTTAAGVTLAEDALRCNDPRLVGAALGGFGTRFLAQPTWRHGVMKLIFMEVPLRAVPGLRIRADAELSRMATDYISERTAAGRPVSADVRMLQQLAATMTEVPE
;
A
#
# COMPACT_ATOMS: atom_id res chain seq x y z
N MET A 1 1.45 11.71 -10.19
CA MET A 1 1.85 10.39 -9.67
C MET A 1 0.66 9.62 -9.12
N HIS A 2 0.52 8.36 -9.53
CA HIS A 2 -0.36 7.38 -8.89
C HIS A 2 0.42 6.59 -7.84
N VAL A 3 -0.17 6.35 -6.66
CA VAL A 3 0.42 5.45 -5.65
C VAL A 3 -0.16 4.07 -5.86
N GLY A 4 0.71 3.08 -6.02
CA GLY A 4 0.34 1.68 -6.21
C GLY A 4 0.83 0.76 -5.12
N TYR A 5 0.40 -0.49 -5.21
CA TYR A 5 0.95 -1.60 -4.43
C TYR A 5 1.19 -2.78 -5.37
N ASN A 6 2.32 -3.47 -5.20
CA ASN A 6 2.71 -4.57 -6.06
C ASN A 6 2.01 -5.86 -5.61
N THR A 7 1.42 -6.59 -6.57
CA THR A 7 0.73 -7.85 -6.27
C THR A 7 1.66 -8.96 -5.78
N ASN A 8 2.98 -8.80 -5.93
CA ASN A 8 3.96 -9.71 -5.33
C ASN A 8 3.95 -9.72 -3.79
N GLY A 9 3.39 -8.69 -3.16
CA GLY A 9 3.13 -8.61 -1.72
C GLY A 9 1.75 -9.18 -1.32
N LEU A 10 0.96 -9.70 -2.27
CA LEU A 10 -0.41 -10.19 -2.08
C LEU A 10 -0.61 -11.59 -2.67
N THR A 11 0.44 -12.42 -2.68
CA THR A 11 0.43 -13.75 -3.29
C THR A 11 -0.43 -14.78 -2.56
N ASP A 12 -0.82 -14.50 -1.31
CA ASP A 12 -1.74 -15.36 -0.55
C ASP A 12 -3.23 -14.97 -0.75
N HIS A 13 -3.50 -13.98 -1.61
CA HIS A 13 -4.85 -13.49 -1.90
C HIS A 13 -5.26 -13.79 -3.35
N PRO A 14 -6.52 -14.20 -3.59
CA PRO A 14 -7.11 -14.15 -4.92
C PRO A 14 -7.02 -12.73 -5.50
N LEU A 15 -6.88 -12.61 -6.83
CA LEU A 15 -6.65 -11.32 -7.49
C LEU A 15 -7.76 -10.29 -7.18
N ALA A 16 -9.03 -10.72 -7.14
CA ALA A 16 -10.15 -9.84 -6.82
C ALA A 16 -10.05 -9.25 -5.41
N ASP A 17 -9.71 -10.07 -4.41
CA ASP A 17 -9.53 -9.62 -3.03
C ASP A 17 -8.28 -8.73 -2.90
N ALA A 18 -7.20 -9.06 -3.59
CA ALA A 18 -5.99 -8.24 -3.63
C ALA A 18 -6.28 -6.82 -4.17
N LEU A 19 -6.98 -6.71 -5.31
CA LEU A 19 -7.34 -5.41 -5.90
C LEU A 19 -8.32 -4.62 -5.03
N ALA A 20 -9.28 -5.30 -4.41
CA ALA A 20 -10.20 -4.66 -3.46
C ALA A 20 -9.45 -4.10 -2.23
N LEU A 21 -8.53 -4.88 -1.64
CA LEU A 21 -7.70 -4.44 -0.53
C LEU A 21 -6.84 -3.22 -0.89
N ILE A 22 -6.23 -3.22 -2.08
CA ILE A 22 -5.46 -2.08 -2.60
C ILE A 22 -6.36 -0.84 -2.68
N ALA A 23 -7.51 -0.94 -3.33
CA ALA A 23 -8.42 0.19 -3.50
C ALA A 23 -8.99 0.72 -2.16
N ASP A 24 -9.38 -0.19 -1.25
CA ASP A 24 -9.96 0.16 0.05
C ASP A 24 -9.00 0.93 0.96
N HIS A 25 -7.68 0.77 0.76
CA HIS A 25 -6.64 1.51 1.49
C HIS A 25 -6.17 2.78 0.77
N GLY A 26 -6.87 3.22 -0.28
CA GLY A 26 -6.63 4.51 -0.94
C GLY A 26 -5.54 4.52 -2.00
N TYR A 27 -5.03 3.35 -2.39
CA TYR A 27 -4.15 3.25 -3.56
C TYR A 27 -4.94 3.51 -4.84
N THR A 28 -4.28 4.06 -5.85
CA THR A 28 -4.88 4.46 -7.14
C THR A 28 -4.27 3.73 -8.33
N ALA A 29 -3.32 2.83 -8.07
CA ALA A 29 -2.70 1.97 -9.05
C ALA A 29 -2.39 0.59 -8.46
N VAL A 30 -2.09 -0.36 -9.33
CA VAL A 30 -1.53 -1.67 -8.99
C VAL A 30 -0.32 -1.93 -9.89
N ALA A 31 0.78 -2.39 -9.29
CA ALA A 31 1.87 -3.00 -10.05
C ALA A 31 1.60 -4.51 -10.12
N LEU A 32 1.09 -4.96 -11.26
CA LEU A 32 0.64 -6.33 -11.45
C LEU A 32 1.82 -7.21 -11.86
N THR A 33 2.26 -8.07 -10.94
CA THR A 33 3.20 -9.14 -11.29
C THR A 33 2.51 -10.20 -12.12
N ILE A 34 2.87 -10.29 -13.40
CA ILE A 34 2.39 -11.34 -14.30
C ILE A 34 3.02 -12.67 -13.89
N GLY A 35 2.17 -13.66 -13.64
CA GLY A 35 2.52 -14.98 -13.18
C GLY A 35 1.67 -15.38 -11.98
N TYR A 36 2.19 -16.34 -11.21
CA TYR A 36 1.49 -16.88 -10.05
C TYR A 36 1.38 -15.87 -8.90
N PRO A 37 0.25 -15.82 -8.18
CA PRO A 37 -0.97 -16.63 -8.37
C PRO A 37 -2.02 -15.99 -9.30
N HIS A 38 -1.76 -14.79 -9.83
CA HIS A 38 -2.80 -13.91 -10.35
C HIS A 38 -3.11 -14.08 -11.84
N VAL A 39 -2.16 -13.78 -12.73
CA VAL A 39 -2.36 -13.84 -14.19
C VAL A 39 -1.42 -14.87 -14.77
N ARG A 40 -1.96 -15.92 -15.41
CA ARG A 40 -1.17 -17.00 -15.99
C ARG A 40 -0.97 -16.75 -17.48
N PRO A 41 0.18 -16.19 -17.92
CA PRO A 41 0.35 -15.64 -19.26
C PRO A 41 0.43 -16.69 -20.39
N PHE A 42 0.56 -17.97 -20.04
CA PHE A 42 0.69 -19.07 -21.00
C PHE A 42 -0.55 -19.96 -21.06
N ASP A 43 -1.57 -19.66 -20.26
CA ASP A 43 -2.79 -20.44 -20.24
C ASP A 43 -3.69 -20.09 -21.42
N SER A 44 -4.43 -21.07 -21.94
CA SER A 44 -5.29 -20.91 -23.12
C SER A 44 -6.46 -19.95 -22.89
N ASP A 45 -6.82 -19.69 -21.63
CA ASP A 45 -7.90 -18.79 -21.21
C ASP A 45 -7.40 -17.37 -20.86
N LEU A 46 -6.16 -17.00 -21.21
CA LEU A 46 -5.59 -15.68 -20.91
C LEU A 46 -6.53 -14.52 -21.26
N GLY A 47 -7.19 -14.55 -22.42
CA GLY A 47 -8.13 -13.51 -22.82
C GLY A 47 -9.31 -13.33 -21.84
N ALA A 48 -9.81 -14.42 -21.27
CA ALA A 48 -10.85 -14.37 -20.23
C ALA A 48 -10.29 -13.83 -18.91
N GLN A 49 -9.07 -14.22 -18.53
CA GLN A 49 -8.39 -13.69 -17.35
C GLN A 49 -8.20 -12.17 -17.45
N LEU A 50 -7.74 -11.66 -18.61
CA LEU A 50 -7.56 -10.23 -18.85
C LEU A 50 -8.90 -9.48 -18.87
N GLY A 51 -9.96 -10.06 -19.44
CA GLY A 51 -11.29 -9.47 -19.41
C GLY A 51 -11.84 -9.30 -17.99
N ALA A 52 -11.67 -10.31 -17.14
CA ALA A 52 -12.06 -10.24 -15.73
C ALA A 52 -11.21 -9.22 -14.95
N LEU A 53 -9.89 -9.21 -15.18
CA LEU A 53 -8.98 -8.24 -14.58
C LEU A 53 -9.34 -6.81 -14.99
N ARG A 54 -9.62 -6.54 -16.27
CA ARG A 54 -10.01 -5.21 -16.74
C ARG A 54 -11.27 -4.72 -16.04
N ALA A 55 -12.28 -5.57 -15.90
CA ALA A 55 -13.51 -5.24 -15.18
C ALA A 55 -13.24 -4.88 -13.71
N LEU A 56 -12.33 -5.59 -13.03
CA LEU A 56 -11.92 -5.29 -11.66
C LEU A 56 -11.16 -3.95 -11.57
N LEU A 57 -10.19 -3.71 -12.46
CA LEU A 57 -9.46 -2.44 -12.52
C LEU A 57 -10.42 -1.25 -12.74
N ASP A 58 -11.37 -1.38 -13.67
CA ASP A 58 -12.39 -0.36 -13.93
C ASP A 58 -13.34 -0.16 -12.74
N THR A 59 -13.73 -1.24 -12.06
CA THR A 59 -14.58 -1.19 -10.86
C THR A 59 -13.91 -0.41 -9.73
N HIS A 60 -12.60 -0.60 -9.56
CA HIS A 60 -11.82 0.03 -8.49
C HIS A 60 -11.14 1.33 -8.90
N GLY A 61 -11.20 1.72 -10.18
CA GLY A 61 -10.54 2.92 -10.71
C GLY A 61 -9.01 2.85 -10.64
N LEU A 62 -8.43 1.66 -10.74
CA LEU A 62 -6.98 1.45 -10.60
C LEU A 62 -6.26 1.58 -11.94
N GLN A 63 -5.22 2.40 -11.99
CA GLN A 63 -4.19 2.31 -13.04
C GLN A 63 -3.37 1.03 -12.87
N VAL A 64 -2.74 0.55 -13.94
CA VAL A 64 -1.92 -0.67 -13.90
C VAL A 64 -0.55 -0.46 -14.50
N ALA A 65 0.49 -0.88 -13.78
CA ALA A 65 1.83 -1.15 -14.30
C ALA A 65 2.03 -2.66 -14.36
N ILE A 66 2.81 -3.15 -15.33
CA ILE A 66 3.10 -4.57 -15.49
C ILE A 66 4.49 -4.89 -14.95
N GLU A 67 4.58 -5.87 -14.06
CA GLU A 67 5.82 -6.37 -13.48
C GLU A 67 6.12 -7.78 -13.97
N THR A 68 7.38 -8.07 -14.29
CA THR A 68 7.79 -9.34 -14.95
C THR A 68 8.53 -10.30 -14.00
N GLY A 69 8.24 -10.16 -12.69
CA GLY A 69 9.05 -10.64 -11.55
C GLY A 69 8.65 -11.94 -10.91
N ALA A 70 7.79 -12.70 -11.57
CA ALA A 70 7.38 -14.01 -11.04
C ALA A 70 8.58 -14.97 -10.96
N ARG A 71 8.86 -15.44 -9.75
CA ARG A 71 10.09 -16.18 -9.40
C ARG A 71 10.35 -17.42 -10.25
N TYR A 72 9.34 -18.24 -10.50
CA TYR A 72 9.51 -19.56 -11.14
C TYR A 72 8.64 -19.72 -12.38
N LEU A 73 8.31 -18.61 -13.03
CA LEU A 73 7.37 -18.61 -14.14
C LEU A 73 7.90 -19.32 -15.38
N LEU A 74 9.18 -19.10 -15.72
CA LEU A 74 9.82 -19.68 -16.91
C LEU A 74 10.62 -20.94 -16.60
N ASP A 75 11.09 -21.08 -15.36
CA ASP A 75 11.79 -22.27 -14.89
C ASP A 75 11.34 -22.62 -13.46
N PRO A 76 10.84 -23.85 -13.21
CA PRO A 76 10.33 -24.27 -11.90
C PRO A 76 11.44 -24.53 -10.86
N ARG A 77 12.71 -24.55 -11.27
CA ARG A 77 13.88 -24.86 -10.43
C ARG A 77 14.76 -23.63 -10.19
N LEU A 78 14.86 -22.75 -11.17
CA LEU A 78 15.78 -21.61 -11.15
C LEU A 78 15.01 -20.29 -11.11
N LYS A 79 15.16 -19.57 -10.00
CA LYS A 79 14.52 -18.26 -9.78
C LYS A 79 14.90 -17.29 -10.91
N HIS A 80 13.91 -16.67 -11.55
CA HIS A 80 13.99 -15.66 -12.61
C HIS A 80 14.70 -16.12 -13.90
N LYS A 81 15.08 -17.39 -14.02
CA LYS A 81 15.79 -17.88 -15.20
C LYS A 81 14.81 -18.44 -16.25
N PRO A 82 15.16 -18.33 -17.54
CA PRO A 82 16.27 -17.53 -18.07
C PRO A 82 16.01 -16.01 -17.97
N ALA A 83 17.08 -15.22 -17.94
CA ALA A 83 17.10 -13.76 -17.96
C ALA A 83 17.73 -13.25 -19.27
N LEU A 84 17.69 -11.93 -19.52
CA LEU A 84 18.16 -11.33 -20.77
C LEU A 84 19.65 -11.53 -21.02
N VAL A 85 20.45 -11.70 -19.96
CA VAL A 85 21.90 -11.96 -20.03
C VAL A 85 22.26 -13.43 -20.28
N ASP A 86 21.34 -14.37 -20.12
CA ASP A 86 21.65 -15.80 -20.24
C ASP A 86 21.83 -16.27 -21.68
N ILE A 87 22.66 -17.27 -21.95
CA ILE A 87 22.88 -17.77 -23.32
C ILE A 87 21.55 -18.21 -23.99
N ALA A 88 20.66 -18.88 -23.26
CA ALA A 88 19.37 -19.36 -23.74
C ALA A 88 18.19 -18.45 -23.31
N ALA A 89 18.28 -17.15 -23.62
CA ALA A 89 17.29 -16.15 -23.20
C ALA A 89 16.01 -16.08 -24.05
N GLU A 90 15.84 -16.90 -25.09
CA GLU A 90 14.66 -16.83 -25.98
C GLU A 90 13.32 -16.90 -25.21
N PRO A 91 13.13 -17.82 -24.24
CA PRO A 91 11.88 -17.84 -23.45
C PRO A 91 11.62 -16.54 -22.68
N ARG A 92 12.68 -15.83 -22.26
CA ARG A 92 12.55 -14.53 -21.59
C ARG A 92 12.11 -13.45 -22.59
N VAL A 93 12.68 -13.42 -23.78
CA VAL A 93 12.29 -12.47 -24.84
C VAL A 93 10.82 -12.72 -25.25
N GLU A 94 10.41 -13.97 -25.43
CA GLU A 94 9.02 -14.33 -25.73
C GLU A 94 8.07 -13.91 -24.60
N PHE A 95 8.45 -14.15 -23.34
CA PHE A 95 7.67 -13.70 -22.19
C PHE A 95 7.55 -12.18 -22.12
N LEU A 96 8.61 -11.42 -22.38
CA LEU A 96 8.56 -9.96 -22.41
C LEU A 96 7.66 -9.44 -23.54
N ARG A 97 7.69 -10.07 -24.73
CA ARG A 97 6.72 -9.76 -25.80
C ARG A 97 5.28 -10.04 -25.37
N ARG A 98 5.03 -11.12 -24.64
CA ARG A 98 3.71 -11.42 -24.07
C ARG A 98 3.30 -10.38 -23.02
N ALA A 99 4.21 -9.98 -22.14
CA ALA A 99 3.94 -8.93 -21.15
C ALA A 99 3.59 -7.59 -21.82
N ILE A 100 4.24 -7.25 -22.93
CA ILE A 100 3.91 -6.08 -23.77
C ILE A 100 2.50 -6.22 -24.37
N ASP A 101 2.11 -7.39 -24.88
CA ASP A 101 0.75 -7.60 -25.38
C ASP A 101 -0.28 -7.41 -24.26
N ILE A 102 -0.04 -7.99 -23.08
CA ILE A 102 -0.90 -7.85 -21.90
C ILE A 102 -1.00 -6.37 -21.47
N ALA A 103 0.12 -5.66 -21.46
CA ALA A 103 0.15 -4.23 -21.16
C ALA A 103 -0.69 -3.42 -22.16
N ALA A 104 -0.58 -3.71 -23.46
CA ALA A 104 -1.37 -3.05 -24.48
C ALA A 104 -2.88 -3.32 -24.31
N ASP A 105 -3.27 -4.57 -24.04
CA ASP A 105 -4.67 -4.96 -23.82
C ASP A 105 -5.28 -4.31 -22.58
N LEU A 106 -4.49 -4.15 -21.52
CA LEU A 106 -4.93 -3.52 -20.27
C LEU A 106 -4.79 -2.00 -20.26
N GLY A 107 -4.09 -1.40 -21.23
CA GLY A 107 -3.75 0.02 -21.23
C GLY A 107 -2.80 0.38 -20.08
N ALA A 108 -1.82 -0.48 -19.80
CA ALA A 108 -0.88 -0.29 -18.71
C ALA A 108 0.08 0.88 -18.96
N THR A 109 0.54 1.51 -17.87
CA THR A 109 1.46 2.66 -17.93
C THR A 109 2.84 2.27 -18.45
N CYS A 110 3.31 1.07 -18.08
CA CYS A 110 4.60 0.53 -18.49
C CYS A 110 4.68 -0.99 -18.28
N VAL A 111 5.72 -1.62 -18.85
CA VAL A 111 6.22 -2.95 -18.49
C VAL A 111 7.60 -2.80 -17.87
N SER A 112 7.75 -3.21 -16.60
CA SER A 112 9.05 -3.23 -15.91
C SER A 112 9.82 -4.52 -16.19
N LEU A 113 11.13 -4.41 -16.41
CA LEU A 113 12.03 -5.53 -16.69
C LEU A 113 13.48 -5.21 -16.29
N TRP A 114 14.31 -6.24 -16.07
CA TRP A 114 15.72 -6.13 -15.67
C TRP A 114 16.63 -6.99 -16.53
N SER A 115 17.94 -6.76 -16.39
CA SER A 115 19.00 -7.49 -17.08
C SER A 115 19.11 -8.96 -16.65
N GLY A 116 19.06 -9.20 -15.33
CA GLY A 116 19.36 -10.48 -14.69
C GLY A 116 20.79 -10.56 -14.17
N TYR A 117 21.03 -11.53 -13.27
CA TYR A 117 22.36 -11.86 -12.78
C TYR A 117 23.20 -12.48 -13.89
N ALA A 118 24.36 -11.87 -14.16
CA ALA A 118 25.38 -12.44 -15.02
C ALA A 118 25.87 -13.78 -14.43
N VAL A 119 26.37 -14.66 -15.30
CA VAL A 119 27.03 -15.88 -14.84
C VAL A 119 28.45 -15.52 -14.41
N ASP A 120 28.90 -15.98 -13.24
CA ASP A 120 30.17 -15.60 -12.57
C ASP A 120 31.45 -15.75 -13.42
N TYR A 121 31.38 -16.45 -14.56
CA TYR A 121 32.51 -16.69 -15.48
C TYR A 121 32.25 -16.20 -16.91
N SER A 122 31.24 -15.35 -17.12
CA SER A 122 30.96 -14.76 -18.43
C SER A 122 31.86 -13.57 -18.71
N ASP A 123 32.30 -13.44 -19.97
CA ASP A 123 32.99 -12.25 -20.47
C ASP A 123 32.01 -11.05 -20.47
N PRO A 124 32.31 -9.93 -19.78
CA PRO A 124 31.38 -8.81 -19.66
C PRO A 124 30.95 -8.19 -20.99
N ASP A 125 31.86 -8.14 -21.97
CA ASP A 125 31.56 -7.59 -23.30
C ASP A 125 30.56 -8.48 -24.03
N THR A 126 30.78 -9.80 -24.01
CA THR A 126 29.82 -10.80 -24.53
C THR A 126 28.46 -10.67 -23.84
N THR A 127 28.44 -10.56 -22.50
CA THR A 127 27.18 -10.40 -21.73
C THR A 127 26.45 -9.11 -22.11
N ARG A 128 27.19 -8.01 -22.33
CA ARG A 128 26.66 -6.73 -22.79
C ARG A 128 26.06 -6.85 -24.20
N GLU A 129 26.79 -7.46 -25.13
CA GLU A 129 26.31 -7.66 -26.52
C GLU A 129 25.02 -8.49 -26.54
N LEU A 130 24.95 -9.56 -25.75
CA LEU A 130 23.76 -10.38 -25.61
C LEU A 130 22.57 -9.59 -25.04
N LEU A 131 22.78 -8.84 -23.95
CA LEU A 131 21.74 -8.01 -23.33
C LEU A 131 21.22 -6.96 -24.32
N VAL A 132 22.10 -6.16 -24.91
CA VAL A 132 21.73 -5.07 -25.81
C VAL A 132 21.02 -5.61 -27.06
N GLY A 133 21.56 -6.66 -27.68
CA GLY A 133 20.96 -7.25 -28.87
C GLY A 133 19.55 -7.84 -28.64
N ARG A 134 19.27 -8.36 -27.44
CA ARG A 134 17.94 -8.88 -27.08
C ARG A 134 16.99 -7.79 -26.63
N LEU A 135 17.47 -6.84 -25.84
CA LEU A 135 16.67 -5.69 -25.42
C LEU A 135 16.24 -4.85 -26.62
N ALA A 136 17.10 -4.70 -27.64
CA ALA A 136 16.74 -4.06 -28.91
C ALA A 136 15.49 -4.70 -29.56
N GLN A 137 15.39 -6.03 -29.56
CA GLN A 137 14.23 -6.74 -30.10
C GLN A 137 12.95 -6.53 -29.27
N VAL A 138 13.10 -6.43 -27.95
CA VAL A 138 11.96 -6.17 -27.03
C VAL A 138 11.49 -4.73 -27.18
N VAL A 139 12.39 -3.77 -27.26
CA VAL A 139 12.10 -2.34 -27.50
C VAL A 139 11.39 -2.14 -28.83
N ASP A 140 11.90 -2.72 -29.92
CA ASP A 140 11.29 -2.64 -31.25
C ASP A 140 9.86 -3.25 -31.26
N TYR A 141 9.63 -4.30 -30.47
CA TYR A 141 8.27 -4.84 -30.28
C TYR A 141 7.37 -3.91 -29.45
N ALA A 142 7.89 -3.32 -28.38
CA ALA A 142 7.17 -2.36 -27.56
C ALA A 142 6.77 -1.11 -28.34
N ASP A 143 7.65 -0.60 -29.20
CA ASP A 143 7.39 0.54 -30.08
C ASP A 143 6.22 0.27 -31.03
N ARG A 144 6.20 -0.90 -31.70
CA ARG A 144 5.07 -1.32 -32.54
C ARG A 144 3.75 -1.41 -31.78
N LYS A 145 3.80 -1.76 -30.50
CA LYS A 145 2.63 -1.88 -29.62
C LYS A 145 2.30 -0.56 -28.90
N SER A 146 3.11 0.47 -29.08
CA SER A 146 3.00 1.76 -28.36
C SER A 146 3.03 1.61 -26.83
N VAL A 147 3.81 0.65 -26.33
CA VAL A 147 3.97 0.37 -24.89
C VAL A 147 5.31 0.92 -24.40
N THR A 148 5.31 1.55 -23.24
CA THR A 148 6.52 2.03 -22.57
C THR A 148 7.16 0.90 -21.75
N LEU A 149 8.48 0.78 -21.81
CA LEU A 149 9.29 -0.13 -21.00
C LEU A 149 9.99 0.66 -19.90
N GLY A 150 10.01 0.12 -18.69
CA GLY A 150 10.85 0.57 -17.59
C GLY A 150 11.96 -0.43 -17.35
N PHE A 151 13.20 -0.05 -17.63
CA PHE A 151 14.37 -0.91 -17.39
C PHE A 151 14.94 -0.64 -16.01
N GLU A 152 14.91 -1.66 -15.16
CA GLU A 152 15.26 -1.56 -13.74
C GLU A 152 16.74 -1.95 -13.50
N PRO A 153 17.54 -1.06 -12.89
CA PRO A 153 18.81 -1.43 -12.30
C PRO A 153 18.59 -2.12 -10.94
N GLU A 154 19.25 -3.26 -10.71
CA GLU A 154 19.05 -4.09 -9.51
C GLU A 154 20.38 -4.51 -8.85
N PRO A 155 20.55 -4.42 -7.52
CA PRO A 155 21.76 -4.78 -6.81
C PRO A 155 22.23 -6.21 -7.10
N GLY A 156 23.48 -6.34 -7.56
CA GLY A 156 24.11 -7.59 -7.98
C GLY A 156 23.77 -8.09 -9.39
N MET A 157 22.85 -7.45 -10.13
CA MET A 157 22.61 -7.79 -11.53
C MET A 157 23.66 -7.17 -12.47
N PHE A 158 23.66 -7.59 -13.75
CA PHE A 158 24.60 -7.03 -14.72
C PHE A 158 24.42 -5.51 -14.93
N VAL A 159 23.17 -5.04 -14.84
CA VAL A 159 22.82 -3.62 -14.78
C VAL A 159 22.38 -3.32 -13.35
N GLU A 160 23.27 -2.68 -12.60
CA GLU A 160 23.15 -2.48 -11.15
C GLU A 160 22.85 -1.04 -10.74
N THR A 161 23.36 -0.05 -11.48
CA THR A 161 23.20 1.38 -11.16
C THR A 161 22.36 2.09 -12.22
N VAL A 162 21.83 3.26 -11.86
CA VAL A 162 21.15 4.15 -12.79
C VAL A 162 22.04 4.48 -14.00
N GLU A 163 23.32 4.76 -13.77
CA GLU A 163 24.26 5.06 -14.85
C GLU A 163 24.44 3.86 -15.80
N HIS A 164 24.54 2.62 -15.29
CA HIS A 164 24.59 1.43 -16.14
C HIS A 164 23.33 1.29 -17.01
N ALA A 165 22.15 1.60 -16.45
CA ALA A 165 20.90 1.55 -17.21
C ALA A 165 20.85 2.64 -18.30
N LEU A 166 21.35 3.85 -18.02
CA LEU A 166 21.48 4.92 -18.99
C LEU A 166 22.50 4.60 -20.09
N GLU A 167 23.61 3.93 -19.78
CA GLU A 167 24.55 3.42 -20.79
C GLU A 167 23.87 2.45 -21.76
N VAL A 168 23.03 1.54 -21.25
CA VAL A 168 22.26 0.62 -22.10
C VAL A 168 21.27 1.38 -22.99
N CYS A 169 20.59 2.40 -22.46
CA CYS A 169 19.71 3.25 -23.25
C CYS A 169 20.47 3.95 -24.38
N ARG A 170 21.63 4.55 -24.09
CA ARG A 170 22.49 5.22 -25.08
C ARG A 170 23.01 4.25 -26.14
N ALA A 171 23.40 3.03 -25.73
CA ALA A 171 23.82 1.98 -26.66
C ALA A 171 22.72 1.55 -27.64
N LEU A 172 21.45 1.69 -27.25
CA LEU A 172 20.28 1.46 -28.10
C LEU A 172 19.83 2.71 -28.88
N GLY A 173 20.54 3.83 -28.76
CA GLY A 173 20.20 5.09 -29.44
C GLY A 173 19.08 5.89 -28.76
N ASP A 174 18.92 5.75 -27.44
CA ASP A 174 17.90 6.41 -26.62
C ASP A 174 16.46 6.28 -27.16
N PRO A 175 15.92 5.05 -27.26
CA PRO A 175 14.56 4.83 -27.73
C PRO A 175 13.54 5.58 -26.87
N PRO A 176 12.55 6.26 -27.47
CA PRO A 176 11.64 7.16 -26.74
C PRO A 176 10.71 6.42 -25.76
N ARG A 177 10.49 5.12 -25.95
CA ARG A 177 9.66 4.28 -25.06
C ARG A 177 10.48 3.38 -24.13
N LEU A 178 11.80 3.56 -24.08
CA LEU A 178 12.66 2.90 -23.10
C LEU A 178 13.03 3.90 -22.01
N GLY A 179 12.31 3.83 -20.90
CA GLY A 179 12.60 4.55 -19.67
C GLY A 179 13.21 3.63 -18.60
N ILE A 180 13.26 4.15 -17.38
CA ILE A 180 13.81 3.50 -16.19
C ILE A 180 12.68 3.27 -15.18
N THR A 181 12.60 2.04 -14.68
CA THR A 181 11.93 1.76 -13.40
C THR A 181 12.97 1.97 -12.32
N LEU A 182 12.71 2.88 -11.37
CA LEU A 182 13.63 3.12 -10.26
C LEU A 182 13.06 2.50 -8.98
N ASP A 183 13.74 1.49 -8.46
CA ASP A 183 13.53 1.05 -7.08
C ASP A 183 14.35 1.97 -6.15
N VAL A 184 13.66 2.64 -5.23
CA VAL A 184 14.31 3.63 -4.35
C VAL A 184 15.05 2.98 -3.18
N GLY A 185 14.69 1.75 -2.78
CA GLY A 185 15.43 0.97 -1.79
C GLY A 185 16.78 0.51 -2.36
N HIS A 186 16.82 0.07 -3.62
CA HIS A 186 18.06 -0.29 -4.31
C HIS A 186 19.07 0.87 -4.29
N CYS A 187 18.59 2.11 -4.46
CA CYS A 187 19.43 3.30 -4.43
C CYS A 187 20.18 3.49 -3.10
N VAL A 188 19.68 2.95 -1.98
CA VAL A 188 20.39 2.97 -0.69
C VAL A 188 21.72 2.21 -0.77
N MET A 189 21.78 1.19 -1.63
CA MET A 189 22.97 0.36 -1.82
C MET A 189 23.84 0.84 -2.98
N THR A 190 23.23 1.29 -4.08
CA THR A 190 23.91 1.46 -5.37
C THR A 190 24.16 2.92 -5.75
N GLU A 191 23.43 3.88 -5.17
CA GLU A 191 23.48 5.29 -5.57
C GLU A 191 24.02 6.17 -4.42
N PRO A 192 25.29 6.63 -4.48
CA PRO A 192 25.89 7.45 -3.43
C PRO A 192 25.16 8.77 -3.16
N GLY A 193 24.48 9.32 -4.17
CA GLY A 193 23.63 10.52 -4.05
C GLY A 193 22.25 10.22 -3.44
N GLY A 194 21.87 8.95 -3.31
CA GLY A 194 20.56 8.50 -2.87
C GLY A 194 19.46 8.64 -3.91
N ALA A 195 18.30 8.05 -3.61
CA ALA A 195 17.17 7.97 -4.54
C ALA A 195 16.67 9.34 -5.03
N HIS A 196 16.66 10.37 -4.18
CA HIS A 196 16.21 11.72 -4.55
C HIS A 196 17.08 12.37 -5.64
N ALA A 197 18.40 12.12 -5.63
CA ALA A 197 19.31 12.57 -6.66
C ALA A 197 19.10 11.78 -7.96
N ALA A 198 18.99 10.44 -7.87
CA ALA A 198 18.69 9.58 -9.00
C ALA A 198 17.38 9.98 -9.73
N ILE A 199 16.32 10.31 -8.97
CA ILE A 199 15.05 10.81 -9.53
C ILE A 199 15.27 12.10 -10.33
N ALA A 200 16.07 13.04 -9.81
CA ALA A 200 16.37 14.29 -10.49
C ALA A 200 17.20 14.07 -11.77
N ASP A 201 18.18 13.18 -11.71
CA ASP A 201 19.07 12.86 -12.84
C ASP A 201 18.33 12.14 -13.97
N LEU A 202 17.38 11.27 -13.64
CA LEU A 202 16.59 10.53 -14.62
C LEU A 202 15.62 11.43 -15.40
N GLY A 203 15.02 12.43 -14.75
CA GLY A 203 14.02 13.33 -15.37
C GLY A 203 12.93 12.56 -16.12
N ASP A 204 12.74 12.90 -17.40
CA ASP A 204 11.72 12.29 -18.28
C ASP A 204 11.94 10.79 -18.55
N LYS A 205 13.13 10.24 -18.26
CA LYS A 205 13.36 8.79 -18.38
C LYS A 205 12.74 8.00 -17.23
N LEU A 206 12.39 8.63 -16.11
CA LEU A 206 11.73 7.93 -15.00
C LEU A 206 10.26 7.63 -15.34
N VAL A 207 9.94 6.35 -15.57
CA VAL A 207 8.59 5.94 -16.02
C VAL A 207 7.82 5.15 -14.97
N ASN A 208 8.51 4.52 -14.03
CA ASN A 208 7.94 3.71 -12.94
C ASN A 208 8.84 3.80 -11.70
N VAL A 209 8.25 3.67 -10.52
CA VAL A 209 8.98 3.67 -9.25
C VAL A 209 8.52 2.51 -8.39
N HIS A 210 9.46 1.73 -7.86
CA HIS A 210 9.19 0.81 -6.76
C HIS A 210 9.55 1.48 -5.44
N LEU A 211 8.66 1.34 -4.46
CA LEU A 211 8.76 1.96 -3.14
C LEU A 211 8.90 0.88 -2.08
N ASP A 212 10.06 0.82 -1.45
CA ASP A 212 10.36 -0.01 -0.31
C ASP A 212 11.42 0.69 0.53
N ASP A 213 11.89 0.04 1.58
CA ASP A 213 13.04 0.50 2.35
C ASP A 213 14.12 -0.59 2.31
N MET A 214 15.38 -0.19 2.51
CA MET A 214 16.49 -1.11 2.41
C MET A 214 17.64 -0.66 3.31
N THR A 215 18.50 -1.60 3.69
CA THR A 215 19.75 -1.28 4.39
C THR A 215 20.90 -1.19 3.39
N PRO A 216 21.96 -0.40 3.67
CA PRO A 216 23.12 -0.31 2.76
C PRO A 216 23.94 -1.62 2.68
N LEU A 217 23.64 -2.61 3.52
CA LEU A 217 24.47 -3.83 3.67
C LEU A 217 23.86 -5.06 3.01
N LYS A 218 22.55 -5.07 2.75
CA LYS A 218 21.83 -6.26 2.30
C LYS A 218 20.68 -5.88 1.38
N HIS A 219 20.66 -6.53 0.23
CA HIS A 219 19.54 -6.48 -0.72
C HIS A 219 18.35 -7.25 -0.12
N GLU A 220 17.51 -6.53 0.61
CA GLU A 220 16.29 -7.01 1.24
C GLU A 220 15.27 -5.88 1.29
N HIS A 221 14.13 -6.05 0.62
CA HIS A 221 13.01 -5.12 0.66
C HIS A 221 12.36 -5.16 2.05
N LEU A 222 12.30 -4.00 2.70
CA LEU A 222 11.79 -3.80 4.06
C LEU A 222 10.61 -2.81 4.04
N GLU A 223 9.73 -2.91 5.04
CA GLU A 223 8.72 -1.87 5.28
C GLU A 223 9.40 -0.53 5.64
N PHE A 224 8.79 0.59 5.23
CA PHE A 224 9.31 1.93 5.51
C PHE A 224 9.62 2.15 7.00
N GLY A 225 10.79 2.71 7.29
CA GLY A 225 11.27 2.99 8.64
C GLY A 225 12.13 1.87 9.24
N HIS A 226 12.32 0.75 8.53
CA HIS A 226 13.19 -0.35 8.95
C HIS A 226 14.54 -0.37 8.22
N GLY A 227 14.72 0.47 7.20
CA GLY A 227 15.98 0.63 6.48
C GLY A 227 16.56 2.03 6.67
N ALA A 228 17.23 2.54 5.62
CA ALA A 228 17.93 3.81 5.61
C ALA A 228 17.39 4.79 4.55
N LEU A 229 16.27 4.48 3.90
CA LEU A 229 15.68 5.36 2.90
C LEU A 229 15.08 6.62 3.55
N ASP A 230 15.42 7.79 3.01
CA ASP A 230 14.66 9.01 3.27
C ASP A 230 13.44 9.08 2.33
N LEU A 231 12.34 8.44 2.75
CA LEU A 231 11.10 8.42 1.98
C LEU A 231 10.52 9.84 1.77
N GLY A 232 10.77 10.76 2.70
CA GLY A 232 10.34 12.15 2.57
C GLY A 232 11.05 12.87 1.41
N ALA A 233 12.37 12.73 1.33
CA ALA A 233 13.17 13.27 0.23
C ALA A 233 12.79 12.64 -1.12
N VAL A 234 12.47 11.34 -1.15
CA VAL A 234 11.95 10.66 -2.34
C VAL A 234 10.63 11.29 -2.81
N MET A 235 9.66 11.44 -1.90
CA MET A 235 8.35 12.01 -2.26
C MET A 235 8.47 13.47 -2.74
N ASP A 236 9.35 14.26 -2.10
CA ASP A 236 9.64 15.64 -2.52
C ASP A 236 10.28 15.68 -3.93
N ALA A 237 11.20 14.77 -4.23
CA ALA A 237 11.85 14.67 -5.53
C ALA A 237 10.88 14.23 -6.64
N LEU A 238 10.02 13.25 -6.37
CA LEU A 238 8.96 12.82 -7.31
C LEU A 238 7.95 13.94 -7.57
N GLN A 239 7.59 14.72 -6.55
CA GLN A 239 6.72 15.87 -6.72
C GLN A 239 7.40 16.97 -7.54
N THR A 240 8.66 17.29 -7.24
CA THR A 240 9.43 18.37 -7.90
C THR A 240 9.73 18.06 -9.37
N SER A 241 10.04 16.80 -9.69
CA SER A 241 10.22 16.33 -11.07
C SER A 241 8.93 16.31 -11.88
N GLY A 242 7.76 16.42 -11.24
CA GLY A 242 6.47 16.31 -11.92
C GLY A 242 6.12 14.88 -12.33
N PHE A 243 6.70 13.87 -11.67
CA PHE A 243 6.50 12.46 -12.01
C PHE A 243 5.00 12.10 -12.08
N ALA A 244 4.58 11.60 -13.24
CA ALA A 244 3.18 11.29 -13.55
C ALA A 244 2.88 9.79 -13.55
N GLY A 245 3.90 8.93 -13.49
CA GLY A 245 3.76 7.47 -13.51
C GLY A 245 3.26 6.87 -12.20
N VAL A 246 3.46 5.55 -12.09
CA VAL A 246 3.12 4.76 -10.90
C VAL A 246 4.32 4.69 -9.97
N ALA A 247 4.11 4.99 -8.69
CA ALA A 247 5.05 4.68 -7.61
C ALA A 247 4.40 3.63 -6.71
N SER A 248 4.85 2.39 -6.81
CA SER A 248 4.21 1.23 -6.22
C SER A 248 5.02 0.64 -5.08
N VAL A 249 4.37 0.32 -3.96
CA VAL A 249 5.02 -0.39 -2.86
C VAL A 249 5.41 -1.80 -3.28
N GLU A 250 6.66 -2.21 -3.05
CA GLU A 250 7.20 -3.51 -3.45
C GLU A 250 7.73 -4.31 -2.25
N LEU A 251 6.98 -5.32 -1.80
CA LEU A 251 7.29 -6.08 -0.59
C LEU A 251 7.06 -7.59 -0.78
N PRO A 252 7.87 -8.27 -1.63
CA PRO A 252 7.62 -9.64 -2.10
C PRO A 252 7.79 -10.76 -1.05
N ARG A 253 7.96 -10.40 0.24
CA ARG A 253 8.10 -11.33 1.37
C ARG A 253 7.08 -11.06 2.49
N HIS A 254 6.17 -10.11 2.28
CA HIS A 254 5.25 -9.61 3.31
C HIS A 254 3.80 -10.07 3.13
N SER A 255 3.54 -11.01 2.21
CA SER A 255 2.18 -11.50 1.92
C SER A 255 1.46 -12.08 3.15
N HIS A 256 2.20 -12.64 4.10
CA HIS A 256 1.67 -13.19 5.35
C HIS A 256 0.96 -12.16 6.25
N ASP A 257 1.26 -10.86 6.10
CA ASP A 257 0.64 -9.75 6.84
C ASP A 257 0.12 -8.66 5.87
N ALA A 258 -0.17 -9.02 4.62
CA ALA A 258 -0.43 -8.05 3.55
C ALA A 258 -1.48 -6.96 3.88
N PRO A 259 -2.64 -7.27 4.50
CA PRO A 259 -3.63 -6.25 4.83
C PRO A 259 -3.12 -5.17 5.80
N ASN A 260 -2.19 -5.51 6.70
CA ASN A 260 -1.63 -4.55 7.64
C ASN A 260 -0.45 -3.79 7.04
N VAL A 261 0.40 -4.49 6.28
CA VAL A 261 1.52 -3.88 5.53
C VAL A 261 0.98 -2.82 4.56
N LEU A 262 -0.05 -3.13 3.77
CA LEU A 262 -0.75 -2.16 2.90
C LEU A 262 -1.10 -0.85 3.61
N ARG A 263 -1.63 -0.96 4.84
CA ARG A 263 -2.08 0.18 5.64
C ARG A 263 -0.90 0.96 6.21
N ARG A 264 0.11 0.28 6.76
CA ARG A 264 1.33 0.91 7.29
C ARG A 264 2.09 1.63 6.17
N SER A 265 2.22 1.01 5.00
CA SER A 265 2.86 1.60 3.83
C SER A 265 2.13 2.88 3.37
N MET A 266 0.80 2.86 3.25
CA MET A 266 0.05 4.06 2.88
C MET A 266 0.15 5.17 3.93
N SER A 267 0.14 4.82 5.22
CA SER A 267 0.36 5.78 6.31
C SER A 267 1.73 6.47 6.20
N ALA A 268 2.79 5.69 5.96
CA ALA A 268 4.15 6.20 5.77
C ALA A 268 4.25 7.11 4.54
N ILE A 269 3.64 6.72 3.41
CA ILE A 269 3.61 7.53 2.17
C ILE A 269 2.86 8.85 2.40
N ASN A 270 1.71 8.81 3.06
CA ASN A 270 0.93 10.02 3.36
C ASN A 270 1.71 10.98 4.27
N ARG A 271 2.43 10.46 5.26
CA ARG A 271 3.33 11.25 6.09
C ARG A 271 4.50 11.81 5.29
N ALA A 272 5.11 11.00 4.43
CA ALA A 272 6.24 11.42 3.60
C ALA A 272 5.85 12.51 2.59
N ARG A 273 4.57 12.59 2.19
CA ARG A 273 4.06 13.66 1.31
C ARG A 273 3.79 14.99 2.02
N LEU A 274 3.86 15.04 3.35
CA LEU A 274 3.78 16.30 4.07
C LEU A 274 5.02 17.14 3.77
N PRO A 275 4.91 18.49 3.72
CA PRO A 275 6.07 19.37 3.59
C PRO A 275 7.14 19.07 4.64
N ASN A 276 8.41 19.21 4.28
CA ASN A 276 9.53 18.89 5.18
C ASN A 276 9.40 19.55 6.57
N ALA A 277 8.99 20.83 6.64
CA ALA A 277 8.76 21.53 7.90
C ALA A 277 7.71 20.86 8.80
N ALA A 278 6.66 20.28 8.21
CA ALA A 278 5.64 19.52 8.94
C ALA A 278 6.18 18.18 9.45
N ARG A 279 6.91 17.45 8.60
CA ARG A 279 7.57 16.19 9.00
C ARG A 279 8.52 16.44 10.18
N SER A 280 9.40 17.44 10.07
CA SER A 280 10.31 17.85 11.15
C SER A 280 9.57 18.30 12.41
N TRP A 281 8.44 18.99 12.30
CA TRP A 281 7.63 19.35 13.47
C TRP A 281 7.11 18.11 14.20
N ILE A 282 6.59 17.13 13.47
CA ILE A 282 6.10 15.86 14.04
C ILE A 282 7.23 15.11 14.74
N ASP A 283 8.41 15.01 14.11
CA ASP A 283 9.58 14.33 14.70
C ASP A 283 10.07 15.02 15.97
N ASN A 284 10.17 16.35 15.96
CA ASN A 284 10.55 17.12 17.15
C ASN A 284 9.51 16.97 18.26
N ALA A 285 8.23 17.02 17.93
CA ALA A 285 7.13 16.82 18.88
C ALA A 285 7.17 15.42 19.51
N ALA A 286 7.40 14.38 18.71
CA ALA A 286 7.59 13.00 19.16
C ALA A 286 8.79 12.89 20.13
N ALA A 287 9.93 13.51 19.80
CA ALA A 287 11.10 13.55 20.68
C ALA A 287 10.81 14.24 22.03
N VAL A 288 10.03 15.33 22.03
CA VAL A 288 9.60 15.98 23.27
C VAL A 288 8.72 15.05 24.10
N ILE A 289 7.76 14.35 23.49
CA ILE A 289 6.89 13.38 24.19
C ILE A 289 7.72 12.27 24.83
N ARG A 290 8.72 11.71 24.13
CA ARG A 290 9.65 10.69 24.68
C ARG A 290 10.34 11.16 25.95
N SER A 291 10.78 12.43 25.98
CA SER A 291 11.49 13.02 27.12
C SER A 291 10.56 13.48 28.26
N GLY A 292 9.28 13.75 27.96
CA GLY A 292 8.31 14.30 28.90
C GLY A 292 6.88 14.05 28.42
N PRO A 293 6.30 12.88 28.69
CA PRO A 293 5.04 12.44 28.10
C PRO A 293 3.85 13.40 28.33
N ASP A 294 3.77 14.03 29.51
CA ASP A 294 2.73 15.01 29.84
C ASP A 294 2.65 16.20 28.86
N LYS A 295 3.74 16.50 28.14
CA LYS A 295 3.80 17.56 27.14
C LYS A 295 2.85 17.31 25.97
N ILE A 296 2.40 16.08 25.75
CA ILE A 296 1.41 15.78 24.70
C ILE A 296 0.13 16.59 24.89
N LEU A 297 -0.29 16.87 26.14
CA LEU A 297 -1.49 17.66 26.43
C LEU A 297 -1.41 19.11 25.93
N GLU A 298 -0.18 19.64 25.76
CA GLU A 298 0.08 20.96 25.21
C GLU A 298 0.33 20.91 23.69
N ILE A 299 1.03 19.89 23.21
CA ILE A 299 1.47 19.75 21.82
C ILE A 299 0.34 19.27 20.92
N PHE A 300 -0.49 18.35 21.38
CA PHE A 300 -1.55 17.74 20.59
C PHE A 300 -2.60 18.76 20.09
N PRO A 301 -3.05 19.74 20.92
CA PRO A 301 -3.88 20.84 20.41
C PRO A 301 -3.12 21.82 19.53
N LYS A 302 -1.81 22.01 19.76
CA LYS A 302 -0.96 22.90 18.94
C LYS A 302 -0.80 22.42 17.50
N ALA A 303 -0.98 21.12 17.23
CA ALA A 303 -0.94 20.57 15.87
C ALA A 303 -1.85 21.36 14.92
N GLN A 304 -3.06 21.75 15.35
CA GLN A 304 -3.99 22.52 14.53
C GLN A 304 -3.42 23.86 14.08
N ARG A 305 -2.70 24.58 14.96
CA ARG A 305 -2.14 25.90 14.63
C ARG A 305 -1.08 25.84 13.54
N TRP A 306 -0.31 24.76 13.49
CA TRP A 306 0.75 24.57 12.50
C TRP A 306 0.25 23.88 11.23
N MET A 307 -0.56 22.83 11.38
CA MET A 307 -0.90 21.93 10.28
C MET A 307 -2.12 22.37 9.47
N SER A 308 -3.02 23.18 10.03
CA SER A 308 -4.21 23.68 9.30
C SER A 308 -3.87 24.55 8.10
N GLN A 309 -2.68 25.15 8.08
CA GLN A 309 -2.16 25.92 6.94
C GLN A 309 -1.75 25.03 5.77
N ILE A 310 -1.58 23.72 6.01
CA ILE A 310 -1.22 22.72 5.00
C ILE A 310 -2.48 22.01 4.54
N SER A 311 -3.16 21.31 5.44
CA SER A 311 -4.49 20.71 5.21
C SER A 311 -5.14 20.24 6.53
N GLY A 312 -6.45 20.01 6.51
CA GLY A 312 -7.15 19.37 7.64
C GLY A 312 -6.62 17.97 7.93
N ASP A 313 -6.34 17.19 6.87
CA ASP A 313 -5.81 15.83 6.97
C ASP A 313 -4.40 15.79 7.58
N ALA A 314 -3.56 16.81 7.32
CA ALA A 314 -2.24 16.93 7.94
C ALA A 314 -2.33 17.10 9.46
N THR A 315 -3.35 17.82 9.95
CA THR A 315 -3.58 18.01 11.39
C THR A 315 -3.94 16.69 12.07
N LEU A 316 -4.90 15.96 11.48
CA LEU A 316 -5.32 14.65 11.98
C LEU A 316 -4.15 13.67 11.98
N MET A 317 -3.40 13.60 10.88
CA MET A 317 -2.24 12.72 10.74
C MET A 317 -1.16 13.00 11.78
N ALA A 318 -0.82 14.28 11.99
CA ALA A 318 0.14 14.68 13.01
C ALA A 318 -0.32 14.23 14.42
N ARG A 319 -1.58 14.48 14.78
CA ARG A 319 -2.14 14.06 16.07
C ARG A 319 -2.14 12.54 16.24
N VAL A 320 -2.55 11.80 15.21
CA VAL A 320 -2.52 10.32 15.19
C VAL A 320 -1.10 9.82 15.45
N GLN A 321 -0.10 10.36 14.75
CA GLN A 321 1.30 9.97 14.93
C GLN A 321 1.80 10.24 16.36
N LEU A 322 1.49 11.40 16.93
CA LEU A 322 1.89 11.73 18.30
C LEU A 322 1.25 10.78 19.32
N LEU A 323 -0.01 10.39 19.11
CA LEU A 323 -0.67 9.40 19.95
C LEU A 323 -0.03 8.01 19.80
N THR A 324 0.24 7.59 18.56
CA THR A 324 0.91 6.30 18.31
C THR A 324 2.30 6.26 18.95
N THR A 325 3.09 7.33 18.86
CA THR A 325 4.37 7.45 19.59
C THR A 325 4.18 7.37 21.09
N LEU A 326 3.18 8.04 21.67
CA LEU A 326 2.89 7.94 23.10
C LEU A 326 2.61 6.48 23.50
N VAL A 327 1.73 5.80 22.78
CA VAL A 327 1.29 4.44 23.15
C VAL A 327 2.39 3.41 22.92
N ALA A 328 3.20 3.56 21.85
CA ALA A 328 4.22 2.58 21.51
C ALA A 328 5.51 2.72 22.32
N GLU A 329 5.87 3.92 22.76
CA GLU A 329 7.20 4.19 23.32
C GLU A 329 7.20 4.59 24.80
N ILE A 330 6.04 4.91 25.38
CA ILE A 330 5.91 5.30 26.78
C ILE A 330 5.29 4.14 27.58
N PRO A 331 5.73 3.90 28.83
CA PRO A 331 5.10 2.89 29.70
C PRO A 331 3.58 3.06 29.77
N ASP A 332 2.86 1.95 29.63
CA ASP A 332 1.40 1.90 29.52
C ASP A 332 0.67 2.61 30.68
N GLU A 333 1.19 2.47 31.91
CA GLU A 333 0.68 3.14 33.12
C GLU A 333 0.74 4.68 33.05
N THR A 334 1.62 5.22 32.20
CA THR A 334 1.72 6.65 31.93
C THR A 334 0.95 7.04 30.67
N ALA A 335 0.99 6.22 29.63
CA ALA A 335 0.30 6.50 28.36
C ALA A 335 -1.23 6.49 28.51
N GLY A 336 -1.80 5.46 29.17
CA GLY A 336 -3.25 5.29 29.31
C GLY A 336 -3.98 6.51 29.89
N PRO A 337 -3.58 7.04 31.06
CA PRO A 337 -4.19 8.25 31.64
C PRO A 337 -4.07 9.49 30.74
N LEU A 338 -2.98 9.60 29.96
CA LEU A 338 -2.80 10.71 29.02
C LEU A 338 -3.73 10.59 27.81
N VAL A 339 -3.91 9.38 27.27
CA VAL A 339 -4.89 9.09 26.20
C VAL A 339 -6.30 9.48 26.64
N GLU A 340 -6.71 9.10 27.87
CA GLU A 340 -8.02 9.46 28.41
C GLU A 340 -8.19 10.99 28.49
N ARG A 341 -7.20 11.70 29.02
CA ARG A 341 -7.25 13.17 29.16
C ARG A 341 -7.32 13.87 27.80
N LEU A 342 -6.58 13.41 26.80
CA LEU A 342 -6.63 13.95 25.43
C LEU A 342 -8.03 13.84 24.83
N TYR A 343 -8.71 12.71 25.03
CA TYR A 343 -10.06 12.51 24.51
C TYR A 343 -11.12 13.25 25.33
N GLN A 344 -11.05 13.20 26.66
CA GLN A 344 -12.04 13.81 27.55
C GLN A 344 -12.11 15.34 27.37
N TRP A 345 -10.95 15.99 27.28
CA TRP A 345 -10.85 17.45 27.15
C TRP A 345 -10.74 17.93 25.71
N GLY A 346 -10.61 17.02 24.75
CA GLY A 346 -10.46 17.36 23.35
C GLY A 346 -11.77 17.69 22.64
N ASP A 347 -11.66 18.50 21.58
CA ASP A 347 -12.75 18.74 20.64
C ASP A 347 -13.04 17.49 19.76
N SER A 348 -14.02 17.59 18.85
CA SER A 348 -14.40 16.45 17.98
C SER A 348 -13.25 15.96 17.09
N ASP A 349 -12.38 16.83 16.61
CA ASP A 349 -11.27 16.44 15.73
C ASP A 349 -10.11 15.83 16.54
N GLU A 350 -9.91 16.30 17.78
CA GLU A 350 -8.97 15.72 18.74
C GLU A 350 -9.41 14.34 19.19
N ARG A 351 -10.69 14.17 19.54
CA ARG A 351 -11.28 12.87 19.86
C ARG A 351 -11.16 11.88 18.71
N LEU A 352 -11.41 12.35 17.48
CA LEU A 352 -11.24 11.54 16.27
C LEU A 352 -9.78 11.08 16.13
N ALA A 353 -8.83 11.97 16.35
CA ALA A 353 -7.41 11.65 16.28
C ALA A 353 -6.99 10.64 17.37
N VAL A 354 -7.52 10.73 18.58
CA VAL A 354 -7.28 9.73 19.63
C VAL A 354 -7.78 8.35 19.19
N LEU A 355 -9.02 8.24 18.71
CA LEU A 355 -9.57 6.95 18.27
C LEU A 355 -8.78 6.35 17.10
N ARG A 356 -8.35 7.18 16.14
CA ARG A 356 -7.53 6.74 14.99
C ARG A 356 -6.09 6.40 15.38
N GLY A 357 -5.52 7.04 16.39
CA GLY A 357 -4.21 6.66 16.92
C GLY A 357 -4.26 5.35 17.70
N LEU A 358 -5.34 5.09 18.45
CA LEU A 358 -5.58 3.80 19.11
C LEU A 358 -5.72 2.67 18.08
N GLU A 359 -6.43 2.91 16.97
CA GLU A 359 -6.46 1.98 15.84
C GLU A 359 -5.05 1.63 15.34
N THR A 360 -4.26 2.66 15.05
CA THR A 360 -2.91 2.51 14.49
C THR A 360 -2.00 1.74 15.44
N ALA A 361 -1.97 2.12 16.73
CA ALA A 361 -1.16 1.43 17.71
C ALA A 361 -1.60 -0.04 17.94
N ALA A 362 -2.89 -0.36 17.80
CA ALA A 362 -3.39 -1.72 17.97
C ALA A 362 -2.98 -2.65 16.83
N LEU A 363 -2.84 -2.11 15.62
CA LEU A 363 -2.35 -2.83 14.45
C LEU A 363 -0.85 -3.12 14.54
N ASP A 364 -0.08 -2.21 15.13
CA ASP A 364 1.36 -2.38 15.34
C ASP A 364 1.68 -3.32 16.53
N GLY A 365 0.66 -3.87 17.20
CA GLY A 365 0.82 -4.77 18.35
C GLY A 365 1.28 -4.07 19.64
N ASN A 366 1.33 -2.74 19.63
CA ASN A 366 1.86 -1.93 20.73
C ASN A 366 0.74 -1.50 21.68
N PHE A 367 0.22 -2.43 22.48
CA PHE A 367 -0.86 -2.13 23.43
C PHE A 367 -0.68 -2.83 24.78
N GLY A 368 -0.66 -2.03 25.85
CA GLY A 368 -0.77 -2.53 27.21
C GLY A 368 -2.21 -2.56 27.72
N PRO A 369 -2.45 -3.26 28.85
CA PRO A 369 -3.79 -3.45 29.42
C PRO A 369 -4.47 -2.15 29.85
N VAL A 370 -3.73 -1.14 30.33
CA VAL A 370 -4.26 0.14 30.80
C VAL A 370 -4.77 0.96 29.62
N THR A 371 -3.95 1.13 28.58
CA THR A 371 -4.39 1.84 27.36
C THR A 371 -5.52 1.10 26.65
N THR A 372 -5.54 -0.25 26.71
CA THR A 372 -6.67 -1.05 26.19
C THR A 372 -7.97 -0.71 26.92
N ALA A 373 -7.96 -0.73 28.26
CA ALA A 373 -9.14 -0.44 29.07
C ALA A 373 -9.65 1.00 28.87
N ALA A 374 -8.73 1.96 28.81
CA ALA A 374 -9.02 3.34 28.44
C ALA A 374 -9.68 3.39 27.05
N GLY A 375 -9.04 2.83 26.03
CA GLY A 375 -9.53 2.84 24.65
C GLY A 375 -10.93 2.24 24.49
N VAL A 376 -11.25 1.15 25.20
CA VAL A 376 -12.61 0.58 25.22
C VAL A 376 -13.61 1.61 25.74
N THR A 377 -13.32 2.24 26.88
CA THR A 377 -14.18 3.27 27.46
C THR A 377 -14.40 4.46 26.50
N LEU A 378 -13.35 4.89 25.80
CA LEU A 378 -13.44 6.00 24.84
C LEU A 378 -14.23 5.62 23.59
N ALA A 379 -14.05 4.40 23.07
CA ALA A 379 -14.83 3.90 21.95
C ALA A 379 -16.33 3.80 22.32
N GLU A 380 -16.65 3.32 23.52
CA GLU A 380 -18.03 3.31 24.02
C GLU A 380 -18.65 4.70 24.15
N ASP A 381 -17.88 5.69 24.61
CA ASP A 381 -18.32 7.08 24.64
C ASP A 381 -18.60 7.62 23.23
N ALA A 382 -17.67 7.39 22.29
CA ALA A 382 -17.82 7.81 20.90
C ALA A 382 -19.07 7.21 20.23
N LEU A 383 -19.43 5.96 20.56
CA LEU A 383 -20.67 5.32 20.12
C LEU A 383 -21.94 5.99 20.66
N ARG A 384 -21.87 6.78 21.74
CA ARG A 384 -22.99 7.57 22.27
C ARG A 384 -23.14 8.91 21.55
N CYS A 385 -22.09 9.42 20.91
CA CYS A 385 -22.11 10.67 20.14
C CYS A 385 -22.82 10.54 18.79
N ASN A 386 -23.35 11.64 18.23
CA ASN A 386 -24.00 11.67 16.90
C ASN A 386 -23.06 12.14 15.78
N ASP A 387 -21.73 12.04 15.95
CA ASP A 387 -20.74 12.35 14.91
C ASP A 387 -20.38 11.06 14.14
N PRO A 388 -20.69 10.95 12.84
CA PRO A 388 -20.38 9.77 12.03
C PRO A 388 -18.89 9.40 12.03
N ARG A 389 -18.00 10.39 12.12
CA ARG A 389 -16.55 10.19 12.08
C ARG A 389 -16.07 9.50 13.35
N LEU A 390 -16.59 9.92 14.52
CA LEU A 390 -16.26 9.32 15.81
C LEU A 390 -16.82 7.90 15.94
N VAL A 391 -18.09 7.71 15.55
CA VAL A 391 -18.73 6.38 15.57
C VAL A 391 -17.99 5.41 14.64
N GLY A 392 -17.62 5.88 13.43
CA GLY A 392 -16.85 5.09 12.49
C GLY A 392 -15.44 4.75 12.99
N ALA A 393 -14.75 5.71 13.62
CA ALA A 393 -13.43 5.46 14.22
C ALA A 393 -13.50 4.50 15.41
N ALA A 394 -14.54 4.60 16.24
CA ALA A 394 -14.77 3.71 17.38
C ALA A 394 -15.03 2.25 16.96
N LEU A 395 -15.55 2.03 15.75
CA LEU A 395 -15.79 0.71 15.15
C LEU A 395 -14.68 0.28 14.18
N GLY A 396 -13.54 0.97 14.20
CA GLY A 396 -12.31 0.51 13.53
C GLY A 396 -11.81 -0.83 14.08
N GLY A 397 -10.64 -1.29 13.64
CA GLY A 397 -9.98 -2.50 14.11
C GLY A 397 -9.82 -2.59 15.62
N PHE A 398 -9.55 -1.49 16.33
CA PHE A 398 -9.54 -1.41 17.79
C PHE A 398 -10.90 -1.81 18.36
N GLY A 399 -11.98 -1.16 17.90
CA GLY A 399 -13.34 -1.49 18.33
C GLY A 399 -13.73 -2.92 17.98
N THR A 400 -13.44 -3.34 16.76
CA THR A 400 -13.63 -4.71 16.30
C THR A 400 -12.85 -5.71 17.15
N ARG A 401 -11.68 -5.39 17.70
CA ARG A 401 -10.92 -6.31 18.54
C ARG A 401 -11.37 -6.33 19.99
N PHE A 402 -11.68 -5.16 20.57
CA PHE A 402 -11.78 -5.00 22.02
C PHE A 402 -13.19 -4.67 22.54
N LEU A 403 -14.10 -4.12 21.72
CA LEU A 403 -15.47 -3.88 22.19
C LEU A 403 -16.21 -5.20 22.40
N ALA A 404 -16.98 -5.26 23.49
CA ALA A 404 -17.89 -6.37 23.75
C ALA A 404 -18.91 -6.53 22.60
N GLN A 405 -19.28 -7.77 22.30
CA GLN A 405 -20.16 -8.09 21.17
C GLN A 405 -21.48 -7.29 21.14
N PRO A 406 -22.24 -7.15 22.24
CA PRO A 406 -23.47 -6.35 22.21
C PRO A 406 -23.22 -4.87 21.86
N THR A 407 -22.18 -4.28 22.43
CA THR A 407 -21.80 -2.88 22.18
C THR A 407 -21.40 -2.66 20.73
N TRP A 408 -20.58 -3.55 20.19
CA TRP A 408 -20.15 -3.48 18.79
C TRP A 408 -21.33 -3.61 17.81
N ARG A 409 -22.27 -4.56 18.04
CA ARG A 409 -23.49 -4.68 17.21
C ARG A 409 -24.31 -3.41 17.20
N HIS A 410 -24.56 -2.81 18.37
CA HIS A 410 -25.30 -1.56 18.46
C HIS A 410 -24.59 -0.42 17.73
N GLY A 411 -23.26 -0.38 17.78
CA GLY A 411 -22.48 0.55 16.98
C GLY A 411 -22.65 0.34 15.46
N VAL A 412 -22.59 -0.90 14.98
CA VAL A 412 -22.83 -1.22 13.56
C VAL A 412 -24.22 -0.77 13.13
N MET A 413 -25.26 -1.08 13.92
CA MET A 413 -26.62 -0.60 13.63
C MET A 413 -26.69 0.93 13.64
N LYS A 414 -25.96 1.59 14.54
CA LYS A 414 -25.87 3.05 14.55
C LYS A 414 -25.29 3.63 13.26
N LEU A 415 -24.22 3.03 12.71
CA LEU A 415 -23.68 3.46 11.40
C LEU A 415 -24.72 3.32 10.29
N ILE A 416 -25.51 2.24 10.29
CA ILE A 416 -26.62 2.05 9.35
C ILE A 416 -27.66 3.17 9.50
N PHE A 417 -28.07 3.49 10.74
CA PHE A 417 -29.01 4.59 11.00
C PHE A 417 -28.47 5.95 10.57
N MET A 418 -27.16 6.14 10.60
CA MET A 418 -26.46 7.35 10.18
C MET A 418 -26.10 7.35 8.68
N GLU A 419 -26.52 6.32 7.94
CA GLU A 419 -26.26 6.14 6.50
C GLU A 419 -24.74 6.13 6.16
N VAL A 420 -23.92 5.65 7.10
CA VAL A 420 -22.47 5.47 6.90
C VAL A 420 -22.20 4.07 6.32
N PRO A 421 -21.44 3.96 5.21
CA PRO A 421 -21.09 2.68 4.62
C PRO A 421 -20.32 1.76 5.58
N LEU A 422 -20.74 0.49 5.67
CA LEU A 422 -20.15 -0.52 6.54
C LEU A 422 -18.86 -1.12 5.99
N ARG A 423 -18.50 -0.85 4.73
CA ARG A 423 -17.19 -1.26 4.18
C ARG A 423 -15.99 -0.75 5.00
N ALA A 424 -16.20 0.32 5.77
CA ALA A 424 -15.19 0.90 6.66
C ALA A 424 -15.08 0.20 8.03
N VAL A 425 -15.94 -0.78 8.33
CA VAL A 425 -15.91 -1.56 9.59
C VAL A 425 -15.13 -2.86 9.37
N PRO A 426 -13.85 -2.92 9.76
CA PRO A 426 -13.05 -4.14 9.59
C PRO A 426 -13.63 -5.28 10.43
N GLY A 427 -13.48 -6.51 9.94
CA GLY A 427 -13.93 -7.72 10.65
C GLY A 427 -15.46 -7.88 10.74
N LEU A 428 -16.24 -7.10 9.98
CA LEU A 428 -17.71 -7.21 9.96
C LEU A 428 -18.18 -8.64 9.69
N ARG A 429 -17.59 -9.32 8.68
CA ARG A 429 -17.92 -10.72 8.35
C ARG A 429 -17.54 -11.72 9.43
N ILE A 430 -16.52 -11.40 10.24
CA ILE A 430 -16.02 -12.27 11.31
C ILE A 430 -16.88 -12.14 12.56
N ARG A 431 -17.29 -10.90 12.88
CA ARG A 431 -18.06 -10.60 14.09
C ARG A 431 -19.57 -10.61 13.88
N ALA A 432 -20.06 -10.60 12.66
CA ALA A 432 -21.49 -10.73 12.40
C ALA A 432 -22.01 -12.04 13.00
N ASP A 433 -23.14 -11.94 13.71
CA ASP A 433 -23.81 -13.07 14.34
C ASP A 433 -25.31 -13.04 14.04
N ALA A 434 -26.02 -14.08 14.50
CA ALA A 434 -27.46 -14.20 14.28
C ALA A 434 -28.25 -13.00 14.82
N GLU A 435 -27.81 -12.41 15.94
CA GLU A 435 -28.48 -11.26 16.52
C GLU A 435 -28.30 -10.00 15.66
N LEU A 436 -27.10 -9.74 15.13
CA LEU A 436 -26.90 -8.62 14.21
C LEU A 436 -27.75 -8.76 12.94
N SER A 437 -27.87 -9.98 12.39
CA SER A 437 -28.73 -10.24 11.23
C SER A 437 -30.22 -10.07 11.55
N ARG A 438 -30.66 -10.50 12.75
CA ARG A 438 -32.02 -10.25 13.24
C ARG A 438 -32.31 -8.75 13.34
N MET A 439 -31.40 -7.97 13.93
CA MET A 439 -31.50 -6.51 14.01
C MET A 439 -31.56 -5.85 12.61
N ALA A 440 -30.74 -6.31 11.67
CA ALA A 440 -30.77 -5.83 10.28
C ALA A 440 -32.10 -6.17 9.59
N THR A 441 -32.65 -7.37 9.83
CA THR A 441 -33.94 -7.81 9.28
C THR A 441 -35.10 -6.97 9.80
N ASP A 442 -35.11 -6.66 11.10
CA ASP A 442 -36.11 -5.76 11.70
C ASP A 442 -36.04 -4.37 11.06
N TYR A 443 -34.82 -3.83 10.90
CA TYR A 443 -34.59 -2.53 10.25
C TYR A 443 -35.06 -2.51 8.78
N ILE A 444 -34.76 -3.57 8.01
CA ILE A 444 -35.23 -3.71 6.62
C ILE A 444 -36.76 -3.72 6.57
N SER A 445 -37.39 -4.46 7.47
CA SER A 445 -38.85 -4.56 7.54
C SER A 445 -39.49 -3.22 7.84
N GLU A 446 -38.94 -2.48 8.81
CA GLU A 446 -39.38 -1.12 9.15
C GLU A 446 -39.22 -0.14 7.97
N ARG A 447 -38.05 -0.12 7.32
CA ARG A 447 -37.78 0.76 6.17
C ARG A 447 -38.70 0.44 4.99
N THR A 448 -38.91 -0.84 4.71
CA THR A 448 -39.78 -1.30 3.62
C THR A 448 -41.24 -0.93 3.88
N ALA A 449 -41.73 -1.14 5.12
CA ALA A 449 -43.07 -0.74 5.52
C ALA A 449 -43.29 0.79 5.42
N ALA A 450 -42.23 1.57 5.64
CA ALA A 450 -42.22 3.02 5.46
C ALA A 450 -41.97 3.49 4.01
N GLY A 451 -41.84 2.58 3.04
CA GLY A 451 -41.57 2.91 1.63
C GLY A 451 -40.19 3.51 1.38
N ARG A 452 -39.22 3.29 2.28
CA ARG A 452 -37.87 3.85 2.19
C ARG A 452 -36.87 2.85 1.60
N PRO A 453 -35.85 3.30 0.86
CA PRO A 453 -34.84 2.42 0.31
C PRO A 453 -33.96 1.78 1.40
N VAL A 454 -33.41 0.62 1.07
CA VAL A 454 -32.51 -0.20 1.89
C VAL A 454 -31.18 -0.34 1.16
N SER A 455 -30.07 0.02 1.82
CA SER A 455 -28.73 -0.05 1.23
C SER A 455 -28.23 -1.49 1.07
N ALA A 456 -27.26 -1.68 0.17
CA ALA A 456 -26.63 -2.98 -0.06
C ALA A 456 -25.98 -3.53 1.22
N ASP A 457 -25.36 -2.66 2.02
CA ASP A 457 -24.68 -3.02 3.28
C ASP A 457 -25.63 -3.71 4.28
N VAL A 458 -26.86 -3.21 4.42
CA VAL A 458 -27.84 -3.82 5.33
C VAL A 458 -28.31 -5.19 4.80
N ARG A 459 -28.48 -5.31 3.48
CA ARG A 459 -28.83 -6.60 2.86
C ARG A 459 -27.72 -7.63 3.01
N MET A 460 -26.46 -7.19 2.92
CA MET A 460 -25.30 -8.05 3.18
C MET A 460 -25.34 -8.62 4.60
N LEU A 461 -25.64 -7.80 5.62
CA LEU A 461 -25.74 -8.28 7.00
C LEU A 461 -26.84 -9.34 7.17
N GLN A 462 -27.98 -9.17 6.49
CA GLN A 462 -29.04 -10.17 6.50
C GLN A 462 -28.55 -11.52 5.92
N GLN A 463 -27.80 -11.47 4.81
CA GLN A 463 -27.30 -12.66 4.11
C GLN A 463 -26.20 -13.40 4.89
N LEU A 464 -25.33 -12.67 5.60
CA LEU A 464 -24.19 -13.29 6.31
C LEU A 464 -24.63 -14.38 7.31
N ALA A 465 -25.74 -14.20 8.02
CA ALA A 465 -26.25 -15.21 8.96
C ALA A 465 -26.90 -16.42 8.29
N ALA A 466 -27.47 -16.28 7.08
CA ALA A 466 -28.07 -17.41 6.35
C ALA A 466 -27.00 -18.47 6.00
N THR A 467 -25.78 -18.02 5.70
CA THR A 467 -24.61 -18.88 5.49
C THR A 467 -24.09 -19.56 6.76
N MET A 468 -24.34 -18.99 7.95
CA MET A 468 -23.87 -19.56 9.23
C MET A 468 -24.78 -20.68 9.74
N THR A 469 -26.03 -20.74 9.30
CA THR A 469 -27.00 -21.81 9.62
C THR A 469 -26.84 -23.08 8.76
N GLU A 470 -25.94 -23.09 7.78
CA GLU A 470 -25.73 -24.23 6.86
C GLU A 470 -24.51 -25.10 7.18
N VAL A 471 -23.78 -24.85 8.28
CA VAL A 471 -22.71 -25.77 8.73
C VAL A 471 -23.32 -26.77 9.72
N PRO A 472 -23.47 -28.06 9.37
CA PRO A 472 -23.89 -29.08 10.31
C PRO A 472 -22.77 -29.34 11.34
N GLU A 473 -23.15 -29.57 12.60
CA GLU A 473 -22.26 -29.96 13.70
C GLU A 473 -21.40 -31.21 13.40
#